data_AF-A0A497RWK4-F1
#
_entry.id   AF-A0A497RWK4-F1
#
_cell.length_a   1.000
_cell.length_b   1.000
_cell.length_c   1.000
_cell.angle_alpha   90.00
_cell.angle_beta   90.00
_cell.angle_gamma   90.00
#
_symmetry.space_group_name_H-M   'P 1'
#
loop_
_entity.id
_entity.type
_entity.pdbx_description
1 polymer ?
#
loop_
_entity_poly.entity_id
_entity_poly.type
_entity_poly.pdbx_seq_one_letter_code
_entity_poly.pdbx_strand_id
1 'polypeptide(L)' 'MKTTVRTLTGRDIEKLRRIQKSILEGNACSYDKTMCLEYLDSILNPRCCMCRKPLDGEIEVINDHKMHKKCRNKYKG' A
#
# COMPACT_ATOMS: atom_id res chain seq x y z
N MET A 1 14.88 -14.52 -7.73
CA MET A 1 14.85 -13.12 -8.22
C MET A 1 14.69 -12.21 -7.02
N LYS A 2 15.62 -11.27 -6.76
CA LYS A 2 15.50 -10.30 -5.67
C LYS A 2 14.52 -9.21 -6.10
N THR A 3 13.32 -9.20 -5.55
CA THR A 3 12.31 -8.15 -5.75
C THR A 3 12.83 -6.87 -5.10
N THR A 4 13.51 -6.01 -5.85
CA THR A 4 13.83 -4.67 -5.37
C THR A 4 12.52 -3.91 -5.24
N VAL A 5 12.18 -3.49 -4.02
CA VAL A 5 11.07 -2.56 -3.76
C VAL A 5 11.41 -1.27 -4.51
N ARG A 6 10.90 -1.12 -5.74
CA ARG A 6 11.00 0.14 -6.46
C ARG A 6 10.27 1.19 -5.63
N THR A 7 11.02 2.13 -5.09
CA THR A 7 10.47 3.31 -4.43
C THR A 7 9.58 4.04 -5.44
N LEU A 8 8.30 4.19 -5.15
CA LEU A 8 7.38 4.92 -6.00
C LEU A 8 7.86 6.36 -6.12
N THR A 9 7.95 6.88 -7.35
CA THR A 9 8.24 8.29 -7.56
C THR A 9 6.97 9.13 -7.34
N GLY A 10 7.11 10.44 -7.15
CA GLY A 10 5.95 11.34 -7.05
C GLY A 10 5.01 11.23 -8.27
N ARG A 11 5.58 11.07 -9.47
CA ARG A 11 4.80 10.87 -10.71
C ARG A 11 4.02 9.56 -10.70
N ASP A 12 4.57 8.50 -10.12
CA ASP A 12 3.87 7.21 -9.99
C ASP A 12 2.70 7.31 -9.01
N ILE A 13 2.90 8.00 -7.88
CA ILE A 13 1.85 8.27 -6.89
C ILE A 13 0.70 9.06 -7.52
N GLU A 14 1.01 10.11 -8.29
CA GLU A 14 0.00 10.89 -9.01
C GLU A 14 -0.80 10.04 -10.01
N LYS A 15 -0.13 9.18 -10.77
CA LYS A 15 -0.80 8.25 -11.70
C LYS A 15 -1.74 7.29 -10.95
N LEU A 16 -1.27 6.69 -9.85
CA LEU A 16 -2.08 5.78 -9.04
C LEU A 16 -3.31 6.49 -8.44
N ARG A 17 -3.17 7.75 -7.99
CA ARG A 17 -4.32 8.56 -7.53
C ARG A 17 -5.31 8.86 -8.64
N ARG A 18 -4.85 9.13 -9.87
CA ARG A 18 -5.74 9.31 -11.03
C ARG A 18 -6.50 8.02 -11.37
N ILE A 19 -5.84 6.87 -11.30
CA ILE A 19 -6.47 5.56 -11.51
C ILE A 19 -7.53 5.33 -10.43
N GLN A 20 -7.21 5.55 -9.15
CA GLN A 20 -8.15 5.45 -8.04
C GLN A 20 -9.40 6.31 -8.27
N LYS A 21 -9.20 7.58 -8.68
CA LYS A 21 -10.29 8.49 -9.01
C LYS A 21 -11.16 7.98 -10.17
N SER A 22 -10.54 7.49 -11.25
CA SER A 22 -11.26 6.93 -12.40
C SER A 22 -12.13 5.72 -12.03
N ILE A 23 -11.66 4.86 -11.11
CA ILE A 23 -12.44 3.72 -10.59
C ILE A 23 -13.64 4.21 -9.76
N LEU A 24 -13.42 5.16 -8.85
CA LEU A 24 -14.47 5.73 -7.99
C LEU A 24 -15.56 6.46 -8.80
N GLU A 25 -15.17 7.19 -9.83
CA GLU A 25 -16.09 7.90 -10.74
C GLU A 25 -16.81 6.95 -11.71
N GLY A 26 -16.44 5.67 -11.74
CA GLY A 26 -17.05 4.67 -12.62
C GLY A 26 -16.59 4.75 -14.09
N ASN A 27 -15.59 5.57 -14.39
CA ASN A 27 -14.99 5.72 -15.71
C ASN A 27 -14.10 4.53 -16.09
N ALA A 28 -13.53 3.85 -15.10
CA ALA A 28 -12.72 2.66 -15.32
C ALA A 28 -13.59 1.40 -15.44
N CYS A 29 -13.47 0.69 -16.56
CA CYS A 29 -13.96 -0.68 -16.69
C CYS A 29 -13.03 -1.59 -15.87
N SER A 30 -13.49 -2.03 -14.70
CA SER A 30 -12.75 -2.91 -13.80
C SER A 30 -13.62 -4.10 -13.43
N TYR A 31 -13.01 -5.29 -13.39
CA TYR A 31 -13.70 -6.55 -13.10
C TYR A 31 -14.27 -6.56 -11.68
N ASP A 32 -13.49 -6.08 -10.71
CA ASP A 32 -13.90 -5.89 -9.32
C ASP A 32 -13.34 -4.57 -8.79
N LYS A 33 -14.22 -3.57 -8.69
CA LYS A 33 -13.87 -2.21 -8.22
C LYS A 33 -13.33 -2.24 -6.79
N THR A 34 -13.90 -3.06 -5.92
CA THR A 34 -13.56 -3.12 -4.50
C THR A 34 -12.14 -3.62 -4.33
N MET A 35 -11.82 -4.76 -4.96
CA MET A 35 -10.48 -5.34 -4.91
C MET A 35 -9.42 -4.37 -5.47
N CYS A 36 -9.69 -3.69 -6.60
CA CYS A 36 -8.77 -2.71 -7.16
C CYS A 36 -8.51 -1.53 -6.20
N LEU A 37 -9.56 -1.03 -5.54
CA LEU A 37 -9.44 0.06 -4.57
C LEU A 37 -8.65 -0.37 -3.33
N GLU A 38 -8.86 -1.58 -2.83
CA GLU A 38 -8.11 -2.13 -1.70
C GLU A 38 -6.61 -2.26 -2.01
N TYR A 39 -6.26 -2.79 -3.18
CA TYR A 39 -4.86 -2.86 -3.61
C TYR A 39 -4.25 -1.47 -3.77
N LEU A 40 -4.96 -0.52 -4.38
CA LEU A 40 -4.48 0.86 -4.52
C LEU A 40 -4.29 1.54 -3.15
N ASP A 41 -5.21 1.34 -2.19
CA ASP A 41 -5.06 1.87 -0.83
C ASP A 41 -3.85 1.27 -0.12
N SER A 42 -3.59 -0.03 -0.28
CA SER A 42 -2.42 -0.69 0.31
C SER A 42 -1.07 -0.13 -0.19
N ILE A 43 -1.06 0.43 -1.40
CA ILE A 43 0.12 1.01 -2.05
C ILE A 43 0.23 2.50 -1.69
N LEU A 44 -0.86 3.26 -1.83
CA LEU A 44 -0.91 4.71 -1.62
C LEU A 44 -0.88 5.09 -0.13
N ASN A 45 -1.52 4.28 0.70
CA ASN A 45 -1.67 4.47 2.14
C ASN A 45 -1.24 3.19 2.87
N PRO A 46 0.03 2.77 2.79
CA PRO A 46 0.48 1.54 3.43
C PRO A 46 0.24 1.64 4.94
N ARG A 47 -0.38 0.61 5.54
CA ARG A 47 -0.68 0.56 6.97
C ARG A 47 0.11 -0.53 7.66
N CYS A 48 0.47 -0.26 8.91
CA CYS A 48 1.16 -1.22 9.75
C CYS A 48 0.24 -2.41 10.05
N CYS A 49 0.69 -3.63 9.77
CA CYS A 49 -0.11 -4.83 10.04
C CYS A 49 -0.47 -4.99 11.53
N MET A 50 0.35 -4.45 12.43
CA MET A 50 0.17 -4.56 13.88
C MET A 50 -0.76 -3.50 14.48
N CYS A 51 -0.53 -2.21 14.18
CA CYS A 51 -1.29 -1.13 14.79
C CYS A 51 -2.34 -0.49 13.86
N ARG A 52 -2.41 -0.93 12.59
CA ARG A 52 -3.29 -0.42 11.54
C ARG A 52 -3.15 1.09 11.23
N LYS A 53 -2.21 1.80 11.86
CA LYS A 53 -1.86 3.18 11.54
C LYS A 53 -1.08 3.26 10.23
N PRO A 54 -1.12 4.40 9.52
CA PRO A 54 -0.28 4.65 8.34
C PRO A 54 1.21 4.36 8.61
N LEU A 55 1.92 3.97 7.56
CA LEU A 55 3.36 3.75 7.56
C LEU A 55 4.06 4.98 6.96
N ASP A 56 4.26 5.96 7.82
CA ASP A 56 4.91 7.23 7.57
C ASP A 56 6.32 7.19 8.19
N GLY A 57 7.33 6.81 7.40
CA GLY A 57 8.73 6.78 7.81
C GLY A 57 9.42 5.43 7.59
N GLU A 58 10.36 5.08 8.48
CA GLU A 58 11.11 3.83 8.38
C GLU A 58 10.21 2.61 8.67
N ILE A 59 10.09 1.73 7.68
CA ILE A 59 9.29 0.51 7.75
C ILE A 59 10.18 -0.72 7.84
N GLU A 60 9.69 -1.77 8.51
CA GLU A 60 10.24 -3.11 8.43
C GLU A 60 9.26 -4.05 7.73
N VAL A 61 9.80 -5.03 7.01
CA VAL A 61 9.04 -6.05 6.32
C VAL A 61 9.48 -7.41 6.86
N ILE A 62 8.54 -8.15 7.47
CA ILE A 62 8.75 -9.49 8.03
C ILE A 62 7.60 -10.37 7.51
N ASN A 63 7.92 -11.54 6.93
CA ASN A 63 6.93 -12.47 6.36
C ASN A 63 5.91 -11.78 5.41
N ASP A 64 6.40 -10.93 4.49
CA ASP A 64 5.58 -10.09 3.59
C ASP A 64 4.65 -9.06 4.27
N HIS A 65 4.73 -8.90 5.59
CA HIS A 65 3.99 -7.89 6.33
C HIS A 65 4.82 -6.63 6.57
N LYS A 66 4.26 -5.47 6.20
CA LYS A 66 4.85 -4.15 6.47
C LYS A 66 4.41 -3.65 7.84
N MET A 67 5.36 -3.19 8.67
CA MET A 67 5.10 -2.66 10.01
C MET A 67 6.07 -1.56 10.40
N HIS A 68 5.73 -0.76 11.43
CA HIS A 68 6.67 0.19 12.03
C HIS A 68 7.77 -0.57 12.77
N LYS A 69 9.01 -0.06 12.79
CA LYS A 69 10.11 -0.59 13.62
C LYS A 69 9.70 -0.83 15.08
N LYS A 70 8.97 0.11 15.68
CA LYS A 70 8.44 -0.02 17.07
C LYS A 70 7.41 -1.15 17.24
N CYS A 71 6.71 -1.49 16.17
CA CYS A 71 5.69 -2.54 16.17
C CYS A 71 6.29 -3.93 15.98
N ARG A 72 7.52 -4.02 15.45
CA ARG A 72 8.26 -5.26 15.28
C ARG A 72 8.33 -6.08 16.57
N ASN A 73 8.67 -5.44 17.69
CA ASN A 73 8.81 -6.14 18.98
C ASN A 73 7.50 -6.76 19.49
N LYS A 74 6.35 -6.33 18.97
CA LYS A 74 5.02 -6.87 19.32
C LYS A 74 4.55 -7.94 18.33
N TYR A 75 5.21 -8.06 17.18
CA TYR A 75 4.88 -9.03 16.16
C TYR A 75 5.40 -10.40 16.61
N LYS A 76 4.50 -11.37 16.75
CA LYS A 76 4.80 -12.76 17.16
C LYS A 76 4.86 -13.75 15.99
N GLY A 77 4.78 -13.22 14.76
CA GLY A 77 4.75 -14.01 13.53
C GLY A 77 6.13 -14.27 12.97
#